data_AF-W1PC01-F1
#
_entry.id   AF-W1PC01-F1
#
_cell.length_a   1.000
_cell.length_b   1.000
_cell.length_c   1.000
_cell.angle_alpha   90.00
_cell.angle_beta   90.00
_cell.angle_gamma   90.00
#
_symmetry.space_group_name_H-M   'P 1'
#
loop_
_entity.id
_entity.type
_entity.pdbx_description
1 polymer ?
#
loop_
_entity_poly.entity_id
_entity_poly.type
_entity_poly.pdbx_seq_one_letter_code
_entity_poly.pdbx_strand_id
1 'polypeptide(L)'
;MGNVCFLVLRYYYAILIVVWHGSISLVGGGIALGTKMSVGDNRVWISDNGTFAFGFHPTSSSPQQFELAIWFARLPGERTLVWTANR
;
A
#
# COMPACT_ATOMS: atom_id res chain seq x y z
N MET A 1 45.01 23.76 -11.78
CA MET A 1 43.89 24.31 -10.97
C MET A 1 42.49 24.03 -11.55
N GLY A 2 42.30 23.92 -12.88
CA GLY A 2 40.96 23.69 -13.46
C GLY A 2 40.30 22.36 -13.10
N ASN A 3 41.02 21.23 -13.17
CA ASN A 3 40.43 19.89 -13.01
C ASN A 3 39.85 19.62 -11.62
N VAL A 4 40.44 20.19 -10.57
CA VAL A 4 39.95 20.03 -9.18
C VAL A 4 38.61 20.76 -9.01
N CYS A 5 38.46 21.95 -9.59
CA CYS A 5 37.22 22.72 -9.55
C CYS A 5 36.07 21.98 -10.25
N PHE A 6 36.34 21.39 -11.42
CA PHE A 6 35.33 20.61 -12.15
C PHE A 6 34.88 19.35 -11.39
N LEU A 7 35.78 18.71 -10.62
CA LEU A 7 35.44 17.54 -9.81
C LEU A 7 34.57 17.92 -8.61
N VAL A 8 34.87 19.03 -7.93
CA VAL A 8 34.07 19.54 -6.80
C VAL A 8 32.67 19.92 -7.26
N LEU A 9 32.54 20.60 -8.41
CA LEU A 9 31.24 21.00 -8.95
C LEU A 9 30.38 19.79 -9.35
N ARG A 10 31.00 18.77 -9.97
CA ARG A 10 30.30 17.52 -10.32
C ARG A 10 29.84 16.75 -9.08
N TYR A 11 30.67 16.69 -8.05
CA TYR A 11 30.33 16.04 -6.79
C TYR A 11 29.18 16.75 -6.06
N TYR A 12 29.21 18.08 -6.02
CA TYR A 12 28.11 18.88 -5.46
C TYR A 12 26.80 18.65 -6.21
N TYR A 13 26.82 18.66 -7.55
CA TYR A 13 25.63 18.40 -8.36
C TYR A 13 25.08 16.98 -8.16
N ALA A 14 25.96 15.98 -8.02
CA ALA A 14 25.57 14.60 -7.71
C ALA A 14 24.88 14.50 -6.34
N ILE A 15 25.38 15.20 -5.31
CA ILE A 15 24.73 15.27 -3.99
C ILE A 15 23.35 15.92 -4.11
N LEU A 16 23.22 17.02 -4.85
CA LEU A 16 21.93 17.68 -5.06
C LEU A 16 20.90 16.75 -5.73
N ILE A 17 21.31 15.93 -6.70
CA ILE A 17 20.44 14.94 -7.34
C ILE A 17 20.00 13.86 -6.34
N VAL A 18 20.92 13.34 -5.53
CA VAL A 18 20.60 12.31 -4.51
C VAL A 18 19.62 12.85 -3.46
N VAL A 19 19.79 14.10 -3.04
CA VAL A 19 18.87 14.77 -2.10
C VAL A 19 17.50 15.00 -2.74
N TRP A 20 17.44 15.37 -4.03
CA TRP A 20 16.18 15.59 -4.75
C TRP A 20 15.40 14.30 -5.04
N HIS A 21 16.08 13.21 -5.34
CA HIS A 21 15.45 11.91 -5.58
C HIS A 21 15.24 11.09 -4.30
N GLY A 22 15.65 11.62 -3.14
CA GLY A 22 15.56 10.96 -1.83
C GLY A 22 14.16 10.84 -1.23
N SER A 23 13.09 10.99 -2.01
CA SER A 23 11.72 10.70 -1.54
C SER A 23 11.35 9.24 -1.81
N ILE A 24 12.01 8.31 -1.13
CA ILE A 24 11.45 6.97 -0.94
C ILE A 24 10.38 7.11 0.16
N SER A 25 9.13 7.25 -0.27
CA SER A 25 8.00 7.04 0.63
C SER A 25 7.95 5.55 0.98
N LEU A 26 8.46 5.18 2.16
CA LEU A 26 8.03 3.95 2.83
C LEU A 26 6.57 4.19 3.26
N VAL A 27 5.63 3.99 2.35
CA VAL A 27 4.25 3.71 2.74
C VAL A 27 4.31 2.34 3.41
N GLY A 28 4.60 2.32 4.70
CA GLY A 28 4.28 1.18 5.54
C GLY A 28 2.77 1.05 5.61
N GLY A 29 2.26 -0.17 5.58
CA GLY A 29 0.84 -0.55 5.58
C GLY A 29 0.10 -0.23 6.87
N GLY A 30 0.24 1.00 7.36
CA GLY A 30 -0.49 1.57 8.46
C GLY A 30 -1.74 2.30 7.98
N ILE A 31 -2.88 1.97 8.57
CA ILE A 31 -4.13 2.68 8.33
C ILE A 31 -4.12 3.92 9.22
N ALA A 32 -4.11 5.11 8.60
CA ALA A 32 -4.11 6.35 9.36
C ALA A 32 -5.40 6.50 10.20
N LEU A 33 -5.26 7.04 11.41
CA LEU A 33 -6.41 7.30 12.29
C LEU A 33 -7.41 8.24 11.63
N GLY A 34 -8.71 7.98 11.83
CA GLY A 34 -9.79 8.75 11.21
C GLY A 34 -10.06 8.41 9.74
N THR A 35 -9.26 7.52 9.13
CA THR A 35 -9.54 6.98 7.81
C THR A 35 -10.83 6.17 7.85
N LYS A 36 -11.68 6.36 6.84
CA LYS A 36 -12.93 5.63 6.66
C LYS A 36 -12.82 4.82 5.38
N MET A 37 -13.50 3.68 5.36
CA MET A 37 -13.68 2.87 4.17
C MET A 37 -15.18 2.60 4.02
N SER A 38 -15.68 2.77 2.80
CA SER A 38 -17.04 2.39 2.44
C SER A 38 -17.02 1.41 1.27
N VAL A 39 -18.12 0.67 1.09
CA VAL A 39 -18.28 -0.28 -0.01
C VAL A 39 -18.13 0.41 -1.37
N GLY A 40 -18.65 1.63 -1.50
CA GLY A 40 -18.61 2.40 -2.75
C GLY A 40 -17.21 2.80 -3.21
N ASP A 41 -16.24 2.83 -2.29
CA ASP A 41 -14.87 3.19 -2.62
C ASP A 41 -14.11 2.05 -3.33
N ASN A 42 -14.64 0.81 -3.26
CA ASN A 42 -13.98 -0.42 -3.73
C ASN A 42 -12.50 -0.51 -3.27
N ARG A 43 -12.22 0.03 -2.09
CA ARG A 43 -10.87 0.08 -1.51
C ARG A 43 -10.59 -1.18 -0.71
N VAL A 44 -9.36 -1.68 -0.83
CA VAL A 44 -8.83 -2.82 -0.09
C VAL A 44 -7.46 -2.44 0.45
N TRP A 45 -7.18 -2.81 1.69
CA TRP A 45 -5.84 -2.68 2.27
C TRP A 45 -5.11 -4.00 2.16
N ILE A 46 -3.93 -3.97 1.56
CA ILE A 46 -3.05 -5.13 1.41
C ILE A 46 -1.98 -5.04 2.48
N SER A 47 -1.71 -6.15 3.17
CA SER A 47 -0.61 -6.21 4.13
C SER A 47 0.74 -6.00 3.44
N ASP A 48 1.74 -5.49 4.16
CA ASP A 48 3.07 -5.18 3.58
C ASP A 48 3.72 -6.35 2.83
N ASN A 49 3.48 -7.58 3.29
CA ASN A 49 3.99 -8.81 2.66
C ASN A 49 3.12 -9.33 1.50
N GLY A 50 2.03 -8.64 1.16
CA GLY A 50 1.09 -9.02 0.10
C GLY A 50 0.34 -10.34 0.35
N THR A 51 0.34 -10.86 1.58
CA THR A 51 -0.30 -12.14 1.90
C THR A 51 -1.77 -11.98 2.20
N PHE A 52 -2.13 -10.93 2.94
CA PHE A 52 -3.50 -10.69 3.38
C PHE A 52 -4.06 -9.42 2.75
N ALA A 53 -5.37 -9.44 2.56
CA ALA A 53 -6.17 -8.31 2.14
C ALA A 53 -7.29 -8.09 3.15
N PHE A 54 -7.62 -6.83 3.41
CA PHE A 54 -8.69 -6.42 4.30
C PHE A 54 -9.61 -5.40 3.60
N GLY A 55 -10.91 -5.58 3.76
CA GLY A 55 -11.91 -4.65 3.21
C GLY A 55 -13.31 -5.25 3.18
N PHE A 56 -14.19 -4.62 2.41
CA PHE A 56 -15.54 -5.12 2.22
C PHE A 56 -15.57 -6.27 1.20
N HIS A 57 -16.15 -7.39 1.62
CA HIS A 57 -16.35 -8.59 0.84
C HIS A 57 -17.85 -8.85 0.65
N PRO A 58 -18.35 -9.13 -0.56
CA PRO A 58 -19.76 -9.48 -0.77
C PRO A 58 -20.08 -10.84 -0.13
N THR A 59 -21.21 -10.95 0.55
CA THR A 59 -21.62 -12.22 1.14
C THR A 59 -22.21 -13.15 0.06
N SER A 60 -22.12 -14.46 0.30
CA SER A 60 -22.70 -15.46 -0.61
C SER A 60 -24.23 -15.39 -0.69
N SER A 61 -24.88 -14.81 0.32
CA SER A 61 -26.34 -14.65 0.41
C SER A 61 -26.89 -13.63 -0.59
N SER A 62 -26.18 -12.54 -0.88
CA SER A 62 -26.66 -11.49 -1.78
C SER A 62 -25.50 -10.60 -2.26
N PRO A 63 -25.47 -10.24 -3.56
CA PRO A 63 -24.44 -9.35 -4.11
C PRO A 63 -24.50 -7.91 -3.58
N GLN A 64 -25.57 -7.55 -2.85
CA GLN A 64 -25.75 -6.23 -2.25
C GLN A 64 -25.40 -6.21 -0.76
N GLN A 65 -25.12 -7.37 -0.17
CA GLN A 65 -24.76 -7.49 1.23
C GLN A 65 -23.24 -7.66 1.33
N PHE A 66 -22.62 -6.82 2.16
CA PHE A 66 -21.18 -6.78 2.33
C PHE A 66 -20.83 -6.97 3.78
N GLU A 67 -19.73 -7.67 4.03
CA GLU A 67 -19.13 -7.84 5.34
C GLU A 67 -17.69 -7.34 5.32
N LEU A 68 -17.22 -6.90 6.47
CA LEU A 68 -15.82 -6.52 6.65
C LEU A 68 -15.02 -7.79 6.94
N ALA A 69 -14.01 -8.08 6.11
CA ALA A 69 -13.31 -9.36 6.16
C ALA A 69 -11.81 -9.23 5.90
N ILE A 70 -11.08 -10.28 6.28
CA ILE A 70 -9.68 -10.53 5.92
C ILE A 70 -9.61 -11.80 5.08
N TRP A 71 -8.89 -11.77 3.97
CA TRP A 71 -8.69 -12.93 3.07
C TRP A 71 -7.26 -13.01 2.55
N PHE A 72 -6.89 -14.15 1.96
CA PHE A 72 -5.62 -14.30 1.27
C PHE A 72 -5.63 -13.57 -0.08
N ALA A 73 -4.72 -12.60 -0.25
CA ALA A 73 -4.67 -11.75 -1.44
C ALA A 73 -4.18 -12.47 -2.70
N ARG A 74 -3.36 -13.52 -2.53
CA ARG A 74 -2.64 -14.19 -3.64
C ARG A 74 -3.20 -15.55 -4.04
N LEU A 75 -4.25 -16.05 -3.37
CA LEU A 75 -4.85 -17.33 -3.74
C LEU A 75 -5.71 -17.16 -5.00
N PRO A 76 -5.58 -18.05 -6.00
CA PRO A 76 -6.42 -18.02 -7.19
C PRO A 76 -7.84 -18.52 -6.88
N GLY A 77 -8.82 -18.00 -7.60
CA GLY A 77 -10.22 -18.42 -7.48
C GLY A 77 -11.01 -17.60 -6.46
N GLU A 78 -11.87 -18.27 -5.70
CA GLU A 78 -12.70 -17.64 -4.68
C GLU A 78 -11.85 -17.19 -3.49
N ARG A 79 -12.15 -16.02 -2.95
CA ARG A 79 -11.40 -15.43 -1.84
C ARG A 79 -11.58 -16.29 -0.59
N THR A 80 -10.51 -16.94 -0.17
CA THR A 80 -10.49 -17.69 1.09
C THR A 80 -10.45 -16.72 2.27
N LEU A 81 -11.57 -16.60 2.97
CA LEU A 81 -11.71 -15.75 4.15
C LEU A 81 -10.98 -16.37 5.35
N VAL A 82 -10.19 -15.56 6.04
CA VAL A 82 -9.49 -15.93 7.28
C VAL A 82 -10.28 -15.44 8.49
N TRP A 83 -10.98 -14.30 8.34
CA TRP A 83 -11.80 -13.71 9.40
C TRP A 83 -12.88 -12.78 8.82
N THR A 84 -14.02 -12.68 9.51
CA THR A 84 -15.10 -11.74 9.21
C THR A 84 -15.56 -11.04 10.50
N ALA A 85 -15.96 -9.77 10.39
CA ALA A 85 -16.34 -8.97 11.56
C ALA A 85 -17.72 -9.30 12.11
N ASN A 86 -18.60 -9.88 11.30
CA ASN A 86 -20.04 -9.98 11.59
C ASN A 86 -20.54 -11.43 11.61
N ARG A 87 -19.79 -12.30 12.30
CA ARG A 87 -20.10 -13.73 12.43
C ARG A 87 -21.27 -14.00 13.38
#